data_AF-A0A168CA88-F1
#
_entry.id   AF-A0A168CA88-F1
#
_cell.length_a   1.000
_cell.length_b   1.000
_cell.length_c   1.000
_cell.angle_alpha   90.00
_cell.angle_beta   90.00
_cell.angle_gamma   90.00
#
_symmetry.space_group_name_H-M   'P 1'
#
loop_
_entity.id
_entity.type
_entity.pdbx_description
1 polymer ?
#
loop_
_entity_poly.entity_id
_entity_poly.type
_entity_poly.pdbx_seq_one_letter_code
_entity_poly.pdbx_strand_id
1 'polypeptide(L)' 'MEAAGVMTCILVGVIRGVCDYGDEHKNKQWQPYAAAVAAAYAKAVLARIPPKVAVRVEGQVMRNG' A
#
# COMPACT_ATOMS: atom_id res chain seq x y z
N MET A 1 -0.50 -6.36 13.48
CA MET A 1 -0.14 -7.00 12.18
C MET A 1 -1.35 -6.91 11.26
N GLU A 2 -1.46 -5.85 10.45
CA GLU A 2 -2.75 -5.53 9.78
C GLU A 2 -2.92 -6.00 8.32
N ALA A 3 -1.87 -6.50 7.65
CA ALA A 3 -1.86 -6.63 6.19
C ALA A 3 -2.65 -7.84 5.70
N ALA A 4 -2.60 -8.94 6.46
CA ALA A 4 -3.25 -10.19 6.09
C ALA A 4 -4.76 -10.00 5.89
N GLY A 5 -5.41 -9.15 6.69
CA GLY A 5 -6.85 -8.87 6.54
C GLY A 5 -7.21 -7.94 5.39
N VAL A 6 -6.28 -7.11 4.91
CA VAL A 6 -6.53 -6.19 3.79
C VAL A 6 -6.31 -6.89 2.44
N MET A 7 -5.32 -7.80 2.37
CA MET A 7 -4.97 -8.54 1.15
C MET A 7 -6.10 -9.44 0.62
N THR A 8 -7.03 -9.89 1.47
CA THR A 8 -8.15 -10.74 1.06
C THR A 8 -9.31 -9.96 0.44
N CYS A 9 -9.35 -8.63 0.63
CA CYS A 9 -10.51 -7.81 0.26
C CYS A 9 -10.27 -6.95 -0.98
N ILE A 10 -9.01 -6.61 -1.30
CA ILE A 10 -8.65 -5.72 -2.40
C ILE A 10 -7.32 -6.13 -3.04
N LEU A 11 -7.13 -5.80 -4.33
CA LEU A 11 -5.81 -5.88 -4.95
C LEU A 11 -4.88 -4.82 -4.35
N VAL A 12 -3.92 -5.25 -3.52
CA VAL A 12 -3.05 -4.35 -2.77
C VAL A 12 -1.60 -4.86 -2.72
N GLY A 13 -0.64 -3.94 -2.85
CA GLY A 13 0.77 -4.19 -2.54
C GLY A 13 1.10 -3.67 -1.14
N VAL A 14 1.81 -4.46 -0.33
CA VAL A 14 2.13 -4.11 1.06
C VAL A 14 3.60 -3.77 1.21
N ILE A 15 3.87 -2.58 1.74
CA ILE A 15 5.22 -2.11 2.09
C ILE A 15 5.30 -2.01 3.61
N ARG A 16 6.30 -2.65 4.22
CA ARG A 16 6.51 -2.69 5.68
C ARG A 16 7.98 -2.57 6.03
N GLY A 17 8.25 -1.87 7.13
CA GLY A 17 9.58 -1.84 7.75
C GLY A 17 9.71 -2.98 8.76
N VAL A 18 10.93 -3.48 8.94
CA VAL A 18 11.27 -4.47 9.96
C VAL A 18 11.61 -3.73 11.26
N CYS A 19 10.91 -4.04 12.35
CA CYS A 19 11.08 -3.36 13.63
C CYS A 19 11.44 -4.29 14.80
N ASP A 20 11.41 -5.61 14.61
CA ASP A 20 11.83 -6.60 15.59
C ASP A 20 12.35 -7.86 14.90
N TYR A 21 13.07 -8.69 15.64
CA TYR A 21 13.65 -9.94 15.13
C TYR A 21 12.65 -11.11 15.07
N GLY A 22 11.43 -10.93 15.58
CA GLY A 22 10.44 -12.00 15.64
C GLY A 22 10.67 -13.02 16.75
N ASP A 23 11.67 -12.81 17.61
CA ASP A 23 11.95 -13.62 18.80
C ASP A 23 11.16 -13.11 20.02
N GLU A 24 11.43 -13.72 21.17
CA GLU A 24 10.83 -13.35 22.46
C GLU A 24 11.22 -11.94 22.93
N HIS A 25 12.33 -11.40 22.43
CA HIS A 25 12.85 -10.09 22.80
C HIS A 25 12.22 -8.98 21.95
N LYS A 26 10.99 -8.59 22.32
CA LYS A 26 10.30 -7.47 21.66
C LYS A 26 10.96 -6.13 21.98
N ASN A 27 11.61 -5.54 20.98
CA ASN A 27 12.11 -4.16 21.04
C ASN A 27 11.21 -3.20 20.26
N LYS A 28 10.47 -2.33 20.97
CA LYS A 28 9.56 -1.36 20.35
C LYS A 28 10.25 -0.08 19.87
N GLN A 29 11.52 0.15 20.23
CA GLN A 29 12.24 1.38 19.91
C GLN A 29 12.47 1.56 18.40
N TRP A 30 12.51 0.47 17.65
CA TRP A 30 12.75 0.49 16.21
C TRP A 30 11.49 0.75 15.39
N GLN A 31 10.30 0.75 15.99
CA GLN A 31 9.03 0.96 15.27
C GLN A 31 8.97 2.33 14.56
N PRO A 32 9.34 3.46 15.18
CA PRO A 32 9.34 4.76 14.50
C PRO A 32 10.30 4.79 13.30
N TYR A 33 11.49 4.20 13.44
CA TYR A 33 12.47 4.13 12.36
C TYR A 33 11.97 3.25 11.20
N ALA A 34 11.48 2.04 11.52
CA ALA A 34 10.92 1.12 10.54
C ALA A 34 9.73 1.74 9.78
N ALA A 35 8.86 2.48 10.48
CA ALA A 35 7.75 3.20 9.87
C ALA A 35 8.24 4.30 8.92
N ALA A 36 9.23 5.11 9.34
CA ALA A 36 9.80 6.16 8.52
C ALA A 36 10.45 5.62 7.23
N VAL A 37 11.22 4.53 7.33
CA VAL A 37 11.85 3.88 6.17
C VAL A 37 10.79 3.31 5.21
N ALA A 38 9.77 2.64 5.74
CA ALA A 38 8.68 2.10 4.92
C ALA A 38 7.92 3.21 4.16
N ALA A 39 7.64 4.33 4.83
CA ALA A 39 6.98 5.48 4.21
C ALA A 39 7.86 6.14 3.13
N ALA A 40 9.16 6.31 3.40
CA ALA A 40 10.11 6.84 2.42
C ALA A 40 10.20 5.94 1.17
N TYR A 41 10.28 4.62 1.37
CA TYR A 41 10.28 3.66 0.27
C TYR A 41 8.97 3.68 -0.52
N ALA A 42 7.82 3.72 0.16
CA ALA A 42 6.51 3.83 -0.50
C ALA A 42 6.41 5.10 -1.36
N LYS A 43 6.90 6.24 -0.87
CA LYS A 43 6.98 7.48 -1.67
C LYS A 43 7.84 7.30 -2.93
N ALA A 44 8.99 6.66 -2.81
CA ALA A 44 9.88 6.41 -3.94
C ALA A 44 9.26 5.45 -4.98
N VAL A 45 8.53 4.42 -4.52
CA VAL A 45 7.79 3.50 -5.39
C VAL A 45 6.69 4.25 -6.14
N LEU A 46 5.87 5.05 -5.44
CA LEU A 46 4.79 5.82 -6.06
C LEU A 46 5.33 6.83 -7.09
N ALA A 47 6.49 7.44 -6.84
CA ALA A 47 7.13 8.35 -7.80
C ALA A 47 7.55 7.67 -9.11
N ARG A 48 7.69 6.33 -9.13
CA ARG A 48 8.02 5.55 -10.33
C ARG A 48 6.80 5.00 -11.06
N ILE A 49 5.61 5.08 -10.46
CA ILE A 49 4.38 4.61 -11.07
C ILE A 49 3.69 5.80 -11.74
N PRO A 50 3.57 5.83 -13.08
CA PRO A 50 2.85 6.92 -13.74
C PRO A 50 1.37 6.90 -13.30
N PRO A 51 0.74 8.08 -13.12
CA PRO A 51 -0.67 8.14 -12.81
C PRO A 51 -1.46 7.46 -13.93
N LYS A 52 -2.45 6.65 -13.55
CA LYS A 52 -3.40 6.13 -14.53
C LYS A 52 -4.15 7.32 -15.12
N VAL A 53 -4.12 7.47 -16.44
CA VAL A 53 -5.04 8.39 -17.13
C VAL A 53 -6.44 7.85 -16.86
N ALA A 54 -7.18 8.53 -15.98
CA ALA A 54 -8.57 8.21 -15.74
C ALA A 54 -9.34 8.55 -17.02
N VAL A 55 -9.62 7.55 -17.85
CA VAL A 55 -10.61 7.70 -18.92
C VAL A 55 -11.95 7.87 -18.21
N ARG A 56 -12.45 9.11 -18.16
CA ARG A 56 -13.85 9.37 -17.83
C ARG A 56 -14.68 8.72 -18.94
N VAL A 57 -15.34 7.61 -18.62
CA VAL A 57 -16.39 7.08 -19.49
C VAL A 57 -17.58 8.01 -19.33
N GLU A 58 -17.65 9.06 -20.14
CA GLU A 58 -18.86 9.87 -20.30
C GLU A 58 -19.83 9.14 -21.23
N GLY A 59 -21.02 8.83 -20.70
CA GLY A 59 -22.24 8.60 -21.47
C GLY A 59 -22.43 7.19 -22.06
N GLN A 60 -23.00 6.27 -21.28
CA GLN A 60 -23.74 5.14 -21.83
C GLN A 60 -25.25 5.39 -21.69
N VAL A 61 -25.80 6.23 -22.57
CA VAL A 61 -27.22 6.18 -22.95
C VAL A 61 -27.27 5.44 -24.28
N MET A 62 -27.44 4.12 -24.21
CA MET A 62 -27.80 3.32 -25.38
C MET A 62 -29.29 3.01 -25.26
N ARG A 63 -30.11 3.86 -25.90
CA ARG A 63 -31.44 3.48 -26.38
C ARG A 63 -31.25 2.32 -27.37
N ASN A 64 -31.96 1.22 -27.17
CA ASN A 64 -32.34 0.31 -28.27
C ASN A 64 -33.86 0.18 -28.23
N GLY A 65 -34.47 0.39 -29.40
CA GLY A 65 -35.90 0.26 -29.63
C GLY A 65 -36.32 -1.18 -29.87
#